data_AF-A0A380JLQ2-F1
#
_entry.id   AF-A0A380JLQ2-F1
#
_cell.length_a   1.000
_cell.length_b   1.000
_cell.length_c   1.000
_cell.angle_alpha   90.00
_cell.angle_beta   90.00
_cell.angle_gamma   90.00
#
_symmetry.space_group_name_H-M   'P 1'
#
loop_
_entity.id
_entity.type
_entity.pdbx_description
1 polymer ?
#
loop_
_entity_poly.entity_id
_entity_poly.type
_entity_poly.pdbx_seq_one_letter_code
_entity_poly.pdbx_strand_id
1 'polypeptide(L)' 'MNMKKLFKTIKNITERGKIMMINFYAMQILEDWITIEQVPKRFRKRVQELVKLSETGLDKE' A
#
# COMPACT_ATOMS: atom_id res chain seq x y z
N MET A 1 -6.59 -28.75 11.50
CA MET A 1 -5.61 -27.63 11.38
C MET A 1 -5.44 -27.00 12.76
N ASN A 2 -4.20 -26.87 13.27
CA ASN A 2 -3.96 -26.41 14.64
C ASN A 2 -4.19 -24.88 14.78
N MET A 3 -4.69 -24.43 15.94
CA MET A 3 -5.13 -23.06 16.20
C MET A 3 -4.02 -22.01 15.97
N LYS A 4 -2.78 -22.31 16.40
CA LYS A 4 -1.61 -21.46 16.12
C LYS A 4 -1.34 -21.27 14.62
N LYS A 5 -1.56 -22.31 13.81
CA LYS A 5 -1.38 -22.26 12.35
C LYS A 5 -2.46 -21.38 11.71
N LEU A 6 -3.70 -21.47 12.20
CA LEU A 6 -4.81 -20.64 11.74
C LEU A 6 -4.56 -19.15 12.01
N PHE A 7 -4.14 -18.79 13.23
CA PHE A 7 -3.79 -17.40 13.57
C PHE A 7 -2.67 -16.83 12.67
N LYS A 8 -1.64 -17.63 12.39
CA LYS A 8 -0.55 -17.24 11.48
C LYS A 8 -1.08 -16.98 10.06
N THR A 9 -1.96 -17.84 9.55
CA THR A 9 -2.57 -17.67 8.23
C THR A 9 -3.41 -16.40 8.16
N ILE A 10 -4.29 -16.16 9.15
CA ILE A 10 -5.12 -14.95 9.18
C ILE A 10 -4.25 -13.71 9.23
N LYS A 11 -3.23 -13.68 10.10
CA LYS A 11 -2.27 -12.58 10.18
C LYS A 11 -1.64 -12.32 8.80
N ASN A 12 -1.14 -13.36 8.14
CA ASN A 12 -0.52 -13.22 6.82
C ASN A 12 -1.48 -12.67 5.76
N ILE A 13 -2.75 -13.09 5.78
CA ILE A 13 -3.77 -12.57 4.84
C ILE A 13 -4.01 -11.09 5.11
N THR A 14 -4.16 -10.69 6.38
CA THR A 14 -4.38 -9.28 6.72
C THR A 14 -3.20 -8.39 6.34
N GLU A 15 -1.96 -8.86 6.52
CA GLU A 15 -0.76 -8.11 6.10
C GLU A 15 -0.65 -8.02 4.58
N ARG A 16 -0.94 -9.10 3.85
CA ARG A 16 -0.98 -9.07 2.37
C ARG A 16 -2.04 -8.09 1.86
N GLY A 17 -3.22 -8.07 2.47
CA GLY A 17 -4.28 -7.11 2.14
C GLY A 17 -3.84 -5.66 2.35
N LYS A 18 -3.15 -5.36 3.47
CA LYS A 18 -2.61 -4.01 3.72
C LYS A 18 -1.61 -3.58 2.64
N ILE A 19 -0.69 -4.46 2.26
CA ILE A 19 0.30 -4.18 1.21
C ILE A 19 -0.40 -3.90 -0.12
N MET A 20 -1.39 -4.71 -0.49
CA MET A 20 -2.16 -4.52 -1.72
C MET A 20 -2.89 -3.17 -1.73
N MET A 21 -3.51 -2.79 -0.60
CA MET A 21 -4.18 -1.48 -0.49
C MET A 21 -3.20 -0.31 -0.66
N ILE A 22 -2.00 -0.40 -0.08
CA ILE A 22 -0.96 0.64 -0.22
C ILE A 22 -0.56 0.80 -1.69
N ASN A 23 -0.27 -0.32 -2.38
CA ASN A 23 0.12 -0.27 -3.79
C ASN A 23 -1.00 0.26 -4.67
N PHE A 24 -2.24 -0.18 -4.40
CA PHE A 24 -3.42 0.28 -5.14
C PHE A 24 -3.61 1.79 -5.01
N TYR A 25 -3.57 2.34 -3.79
CA TYR A 25 -3.68 3.79 -3.59
C TYR A 25 -2.53 4.58 -4.21
N ALA A 26 -1.30 4.05 -4.16
CA ALA A 26 -0.16 4.72 -4.80
C ALA A 26 -0.35 4.81 -6.31
N MET A 27 -0.81 3.74 -6.96
CA MET A 27 -1.16 3.76 -8.39
C MET A 27 -2.27 4.76 -8.70
N GLN A 28 -3.33 4.81 -7.89
CA GLN A 28 -4.42 5.77 -8.11
C GLN A 28 -3.97 7.24 -7.97
N ILE A 29 -2.97 7.52 -7.13
CA ILE A 29 -2.37 8.85 -7.04
C ILE A 29 -1.49 9.15 -8.26
N LEU A 30 -0.64 8.20 -8.67
CA LEU A 30 0.25 8.38 -9.83
C LEU A 30 -0.52 8.60 -11.15
N GLU A 31 -1.73 8.04 -11.25
CA GLU A 31 -2.65 8.23 -12.39
C GLU A 31 -3.62 9.41 -12.19
N ASP A 32 -3.42 10.23 -11.15
CA ASP A 32 -4.26 11.39 -10.79
C ASP A 32 -5.75 11.07 -10.55
N TRP A 33 -6.11 9.83 -10.24
CA TRP A 33 -7.50 9.44 -9.94
C TRP A 33 -7.96 9.93 -8.57
N ILE A 34 -7.03 10.03 -7.61
CA ILE A 34 -7.29 10.50 -6.26
C ILE A 34 -6.11 11.33 -5.75
N THR A 35 -6.36 12.14 -4.71
CA THR A 35 -5.30 12.80 -3.94
C THR A 35 -4.99 12.05 -2.64
N ILE A 36 -3.85 12.37 -2.02
CA ILE A 36 -3.42 11.72 -0.78
C ILE A 36 -4.38 11.96 0.40
N GLU A 37 -5.15 13.04 0.37
CA GLU A 37 -6.17 13.37 1.38
C GLU A 37 -7.33 12.35 1.35
N GLN A 38 -7.63 11.79 0.18
CA GLN A 38 -8.68 10.77 0.00
C GLN A 38 -8.23 9.37 0.46
N VAL A 39 -6.91 9.16 0.62
CA VAL A 39 -6.37 7.91 1.17
C VAL A 39 -6.65 7.82 2.68
N PRO A 40 -7.07 6.65 3.22
CA PRO A 40 -7.24 6.47 4.66
C PRO A 40 -5.98 6.80 5.45
N LYS A 41 -6.12 7.58 6.54
CA LYS A 41 -5.00 8.11 7.36
C LYS A 41 -3.91 7.07 7.68
N ARG A 42 -4.30 5.84 8.00
CA ARG A 42 -3.40 4.72 8.35
C ARG A 42 -2.43 4.31 7.23
N PHE A 43 -2.73 4.64 5.98
CA PHE A 43 -1.91 4.28 4.81
C PHE A 43 -1.15 5.46 4.21
N ARG A 44 -1.57 6.71 4.48
CA ARG A 44 -1.05 7.92 3.81
C ARG A 44 0.47 8.01 3.79
N LYS A 45 1.12 7.85 4.94
CA LYS A 45 2.59 7.93 5.03
C LYS A 45 3.28 6.94 4.08
N ARG A 46 2.81 5.69 4.08
CA ARG A 46 3.43 4.63 3.26
C ARG A 46 3.13 4.78 1.78
N VAL A 47 1.94 5.28 1.44
CA VAL A 47 1.56 5.64 0.07
C VAL A 47 2.41 6.80 -0.44
N GLN A 48 2.58 7.88 0.34
CA GLN A 48 3.44 9.01 -0.02
C GLN A 48 4.89 8.59 -0.26
N GLU A 49 5.45 7.76 0.62
CA GLU A 49 6.80 7.22 0.44
C GLU A 49 6.93 6.45 -0.87
N LEU A 50 5.92 5.65 -1.23
CA LEU A 50 5.93 4.84 -2.45
C LEU A 50 5.79 5.69 -3.72
N VAL A 51 4.87 6.65 -3.75
CA VAL A 51 4.69 7.60 -4.87
C VAL A 51 5.98 8.36 -5.13
N LYS A 52 6.58 8.94 -4.07
CA LYS A 52 7.84 9.66 -4.18
C LYS A 52 8.99 8.80 -4.72
N LEU A 53 9.06 7.54 -4.30
CA LEU A 53 10.07 6.59 -4.81
C LEU A 53 9.87 6.31 -6.31
N SER A 54 8.63 6.18 -6.76
CA SER A 54 8.30 5.96 -8.17
C SER A 54 8.70 7.16 -9.04
N GLU A 55 8.39 8.38 -8.61
CA GLU A 55 8.75 9.62 -9.31
C GLU A 55 10.28 9.81 -9.40
N THR A 56 11.00 9.56 -8.30
CA THR A 56 12.47 9.66 -8.28
C THR A 56 13.16 8.64 -9.21
N GLY A 57 12.46 7.54 -9.56
CA GLY A 57 12.91 6.55 -10.54
C GLY A 57 12.68 6.98 -11.98
N LEU A 58 11.64 7.77 -12.24
CA LEU A 58 11.30 8.27 -13.58
C LEU A 58 12.26 9.37 -14.05
N ASP A 59 12.81 10.18 -13.14
CA ASP A 59 13.78 11.25 -13.47
C ASP A 59 15.17 10.74 -13.93
N LYS A 60 15.37 9.42 -14.03
CA LYS A 60 16.66 8.80 -14.38
C LYS A 60 16.72 8.18 -15.78
N GLU A 61 15.68 8.34 -16.59
CA GLU A 61 15.67 8.05 -18.04
C GLU A 61 15.67 9.34 -18.87
#